data_AF-T1E8F8-F1
#
_entry.id   AF-T1E8F8-F1
#
_cell.length_a   1.000
_cell.length_b   1.000
_cell.length_c   1.000
_cell.angle_alpha   90.00
_cell.angle_beta   90.00
_cell.angle_gamma   90.00
#
_symmetry.space_group_name_H-M   'P 1'
#
loop_
_entity.id
_entity.type
_entity.pdbx_description
1 polymer ?
#
loop_
_entity_poly.entity_id
_entity_poly.type
_entity_poly.pdbx_seq_one_letter_code
_entity_poly.pdbx_strand_id
1 'polypeptide(L)'
;MEKDLEEPLCMVFIASSIVMMAVLNETMGIAIVIPAAQCDLNLSSTDKGILTGVSFAGIIVSSHFWGYIADTKGRRSTLIVSLLLTATCALVSGFSINFTMMAVMRFLVGVFVSAPSATIFAYLGEFFKTTKRTIVITYASVAVGLSGVFTATTGWYVLSFDWELPLPGVAFTLRPWRFLFIVYTLPTLIGACWLIFLPESPKFYLSRDRKSEAFAILQRLYLENHPNATVDDFYIQHIVPEAGQKYGAKMPARLQGAGMWLEVCGIKLSHYFISQT
;
A
#
# COMPACT_ATOMS: atom_id res chain seq x y z
N MET A 1 2.91 22.43 -16.94
CA MET A 1 3.09 21.01 -16.59
C MET A 1 3.12 20.73 -15.08
N GLU A 2 3.28 21.73 -14.20
CA GLU A 2 3.30 21.52 -12.73
C GLU A 2 1.91 21.60 -12.07
N LYS A 3 0.96 22.31 -12.68
CA LYS A 3 -0.45 22.39 -12.22
C LYS A 3 -1.36 21.33 -12.86
N ASP A 4 -0.91 20.69 -13.93
CA ASP A 4 -1.80 20.00 -14.87
C ASP A 4 -1.80 18.48 -14.67
N LEU A 5 -1.36 18.00 -13.50
CA LEU A 5 -1.43 16.57 -13.14
C LEU A 5 -2.13 16.32 -11.80
N GLU A 6 -2.69 17.36 -11.16
CA GLU A 6 -3.04 17.34 -9.74
C GLU A 6 -4.23 16.44 -9.39
N GLU A 7 -5.26 16.33 -10.24
CA GLU A 7 -6.49 15.61 -9.88
C GLU A 7 -6.35 14.08 -9.80
N PRO A 8 -5.85 13.37 -10.82
CA PRO A 8 -5.66 11.91 -10.73
C PRO A 8 -4.52 11.55 -9.77
N LEU A 9 -3.52 12.44 -9.62
CA LEU A 9 -2.50 12.29 -8.57
C LEU A 9 -3.11 12.42 -7.17
N CYS A 10 -4.10 13.29 -6.98
CA CYS A 10 -4.84 13.42 -5.72
C CYS A 10 -5.60 12.13 -5.40
N MET A 11 -6.26 11.51 -6.38
CA MET A 11 -6.92 10.21 -6.18
C MET A 11 -5.93 9.12 -5.76
N VAL A 12 -4.78 9.04 -6.43
CA VAL A 12 -3.71 8.10 -6.07
C VAL A 12 -3.19 8.37 -4.66
N PHE A 13 -3.00 9.64 -4.29
CA PHE A 13 -2.56 10.05 -2.95
C PHE A 13 -3.56 9.66 -1.86
N ILE A 14 -4.85 9.95 -2.06
CA ILE A 14 -5.91 9.63 -1.11
C ILE A 14 -6.05 8.12 -0.95
N ALA A 15 -6.11 7.36 -2.04
CA ALA A 15 -6.21 5.91 -1.98
C ALA A 15 -4.98 5.29 -1.29
N SER A 16 -3.78 5.79 -1.58
CA SER A 16 -2.55 5.33 -0.92
C SER A 16 -2.55 5.62 0.57
N SER A 17 -3.06 6.79 0.97
CA SER A 17 -3.20 7.19 2.37
C SER A 17 -4.17 6.29 3.13
N ILE A 18 -5.30 5.93 2.51
CA ILE A 18 -6.28 4.97 3.09
C ILE A 18 -5.65 3.59 3.26
N VAL A 19 -4.87 3.13 2.29
CA VAL A 19 -4.17 1.84 2.38
C VAL A 19 -3.11 1.87 3.49
N MET A 20 -2.35 2.97 3.64
CA MET A 20 -1.41 3.13 4.75
C MET A 20 -2.12 3.10 6.12
N MET A 21 -3.27 3.77 6.23
CA MET A 21 -4.11 3.72 7.43
C MET A 21 -4.59 2.29 7.72
N ALA A 22 -5.05 1.56 6.69
CA ALA A 22 -5.50 0.18 6.81
C ALA A 22 -4.40 -0.77 7.32
N VAL A 23 -3.18 -0.65 6.81
CA VAL A 23 -2.02 -1.44 7.25
C VAL A 23 -1.78 -1.29 8.75
N LEU A 24 -1.84 -0.05 9.26
CA LEU A 24 -1.67 0.17 10.69
C LEU A 24 -2.87 -0.30 11.52
N ASN A 25 -4.09 -0.14 11.02
CA ASN A 25 -5.28 -0.63 11.73
C ASN A 25 -5.19 -2.15 11.97
N GLU A 26 -4.76 -2.91 10.96
CA GLU A 26 -4.63 -4.37 11.08
C GLU A 26 -3.46 -4.79 11.98
N THR A 27 -2.34 -4.07 11.95
CA THR A 27 -1.15 -4.42 12.74
C THR A 27 -1.24 -3.97 14.20
N MET A 28 -1.84 -2.81 14.48
CA MET A 28 -1.90 -2.21 15.82
C MET A 28 -3.27 -2.35 16.49
N GLY A 29 -4.37 -2.38 15.72
CA GLY A 29 -5.72 -2.48 16.28
C GLY A 29 -5.94 -3.77 17.08
N ILE A 30 -5.20 -4.83 16.75
CA ILE A 30 -5.26 -6.11 17.48
C ILE A 30 -4.90 -5.96 18.97
N ALA A 31 -4.04 -5.01 19.33
CA ALA A 31 -3.65 -4.77 20.73
C ALA A 31 -4.81 -4.28 21.59
N ILE A 32 -5.80 -3.60 20.98
CA ILE A 32 -7.03 -3.16 21.65
C ILE A 32 -8.03 -4.31 21.76
N VAL A 33 -8.08 -5.17 20.74
CA VAL A 33 -9.06 -6.27 20.67
C VAL A 33 -8.72 -7.43 21.60
N ILE A 34 -7.43 -7.77 21.74
CA ILE A 34 -6.98 -8.93 22.53
C ILE A 34 -7.45 -8.87 24.00
N PRO A 35 -7.30 -7.76 24.75
CA PRO A 35 -7.80 -7.66 26.12
C PRO A 35 -9.31 -7.84 26.21
N ALA A 36 -10.07 -7.28 25.26
CA ALA A 36 -11.52 -7.40 25.23
C ALA A 36 -12.00 -8.84 24.94
N ALA A 37 -11.22 -9.61 24.17
CA ALA A 37 -11.51 -11.01 23.86
C ALA A 37 -11.06 -12.01 24.95
N GLN A 38 -10.42 -11.55 26.03
CA GLN A 38 -9.76 -12.41 27.03
C GLN A 38 -10.72 -13.42 27.67
N CYS A 39 -11.88 -12.96 28.15
CA CYS A 39 -12.84 -13.81 28.83
C CYS A 39 -13.51 -14.82 27.87
N ASP A 40 -13.72 -14.41 26.62
CA ASP A 40 -14.44 -15.20 25.62
C ASP A 40 -13.61 -16.36 25.07
N LEU A 41 -12.32 -16.12 24.86
CA LEU A 41 -11.38 -17.08 24.31
C LEU A 41 -10.53 -17.77 25.39
N ASN A 42 -10.80 -17.47 26.67
CA ASN A 42 -10.06 -17.96 27.84
C ASN A 42 -8.53 -17.77 27.69
N LEU A 43 -8.11 -16.55 27.33
CA LEU A 43 -6.72 -16.24 27.00
C LEU A 43 -5.86 -16.05 28.25
N SER A 44 -4.72 -16.75 28.30
CA SER A 44 -3.68 -16.48 29.30
C SER A 44 -2.84 -15.24 28.95
N SER A 45 -2.06 -14.73 29.90
CA SER A 45 -1.12 -13.63 29.64
C SER A 45 -0.10 -13.96 28.55
N THR A 46 0.34 -15.22 28.49
CA THR A 46 1.26 -15.70 27.45
C THR A 46 0.57 -15.72 26.08
N ASP A 47 -0.69 -16.18 26.01
CA ASP A 47 -1.45 -16.22 24.77
C ASP A 47 -1.65 -14.85 24.16
N LYS A 48 -1.93 -13.83 25.00
CA LYS A 48 -2.02 -12.44 24.56
C LYS A 48 -0.73 -11.95 23.92
N GLY A 49 0.42 -12.27 24.53
CA GLY A 49 1.74 -11.93 23.97
C GLY A 49 2.05 -12.67 22.66
N ILE A 50 1.64 -13.93 22.54
CA ILE A 50 1.77 -14.68 21.28
C ILE A 50 0.89 -14.07 20.19
N LEU A 51 -0.36 -13.72 20.50
CA LEU A 51 -1.30 -13.14 19.53
C LEU A 51 -0.85 -11.76 19.01
N THR A 52 -0.21 -10.94 19.84
CA THR A 52 0.37 -9.68 19.37
C THR A 52 1.61 -9.92 18.51
N GLY A 53 2.47 -10.87 18.89
CA GLY A 53 3.72 -11.17 18.18
C GLY A 53 3.55 -11.94 16.86
N VAL A 54 2.56 -12.83 16.76
CA VAL A 54 2.41 -13.76 15.62
C VAL A 54 2.16 -13.03 14.30
N SER A 55 1.49 -11.88 14.33
CA SER A 55 1.29 -11.03 13.15
C SER A 55 2.62 -10.49 12.62
N PHE A 56 3.51 -10.04 13.50
CA PHE A 56 4.85 -9.57 13.11
C PHE A 56 5.74 -10.72 12.62
N ALA A 57 5.62 -11.90 13.23
CA ALA A 57 6.30 -13.09 12.71
C ALA A 57 5.86 -13.41 11.28
N GLY A 58 4.55 -13.32 10.99
CA GLY A 58 4.00 -13.44 9.65
C GLY A 58 4.64 -12.43 8.68
N ILE A 59 4.69 -11.15 9.07
CA ILE A 59 5.29 -10.08 8.26
C ILE A 59 6.75 -10.37 7.91
N ILE A 60 7.55 -10.78 8.91
CA ILE A 60 8.98 -11.06 8.73
C ILE A 60 9.18 -12.17 7.70
N VAL A 61 8.46 -13.29 7.87
CA VAL A 61 8.59 -14.48 7.01
C VAL A 61 8.17 -14.20 5.57
N SER A 62 7.13 -13.38 5.36
CA SER A 62 6.56 -13.15 4.03
C SER A 62 7.13 -11.94 3.29
N SER A 63 7.83 -11.03 3.98
CA SER A 63 8.34 -9.76 3.45
C SER A 63 9.08 -9.89 2.10
N HIS A 64 10.02 -10.83 2.01
CA HIS A 64 10.84 -11.04 0.82
C HIS A 64 10.02 -11.58 -0.35
N PHE A 65 9.10 -12.50 -0.06
CA PHE A 65 8.23 -13.10 -1.07
C PHE A 65 7.30 -12.05 -1.69
N TRP A 66 6.68 -11.20 -0.87
CA TRP A 66 5.81 -10.14 -1.36
C TRP A 66 6.56 -9.02 -2.07
N GLY A 67 7.78 -8.68 -1.63
CA GLY A 67 8.64 -7.74 -2.35
C GLY A 67 8.94 -8.23 -3.77
N TYR A 68 9.33 -9.50 -3.91
CA TYR A 68 9.55 -10.12 -5.22
C TYR A 68 8.30 -10.10 -6.11
N ILE A 69 7.12 -10.42 -5.54
CA ILE A 69 5.87 -10.39 -6.29
C ILE A 69 5.50 -8.96 -6.71
N ALA A 70 5.66 -7.98 -5.84
CA ALA A 70 5.34 -6.58 -6.13
C ALA A 70 6.17 -6.03 -7.30
N ASP A 71 7.47 -6.36 -7.34
CA ASP A 71 8.35 -5.90 -8.42
C ASP A 71 8.17 -6.70 -9.71
N THR A 72 7.69 -7.95 -9.64
CA THR A 72 7.53 -8.80 -10.82
C THR A 72 6.13 -8.77 -11.45
N LYS A 73 5.07 -8.88 -10.66
CA LYS A 73 3.68 -8.96 -11.16
C LYS A 73 2.98 -7.61 -11.26
N GLY A 74 3.57 -6.55 -10.72
CA GLY A 74 3.00 -5.21 -10.70
C GLY A 74 2.55 -4.82 -9.30
N ARG A 75 2.68 -3.53 -8.99
CA ARG A 75 2.46 -3.01 -7.64
C ARG A 75 1.00 -2.94 -7.29
N ARG A 76 0.17 -2.37 -8.16
CA ARG A 76 -1.28 -2.29 -7.95
C ARG A 76 -1.91 -3.68 -7.85
N SER A 77 -1.55 -4.58 -8.76
CA SER A 77 -2.11 -5.95 -8.75
C SER A 77 -1.76 -6.69 -7.45
N THR A 78 -0.53 -6.53 -6.97
CA THR A 78 -0.08 -7.12 -5.70
C THR A 78 -0.80 -6.49 -4.50
N LEU A 79 -0.98 -5.16 -4.50
CA LEU A 79 -1.72 -4.45 -3.46
C LEU A 79 -3.17 -4.92 -3.35
N ILE A 80 -3.89 -5.03 -4.48
CA ILE A 80 -5.30 -5.46 -4.47
C ILE A 80 -5.44 -6.87 -3.90
N VAL A 81 -4.65 -7.83 -4.40
CA VAL A 81 -4.73 -9.24 -3.96
C VAL A 81 -4.39 -9.36 -2.48
N SER A 82 -3.31 -8.73 -2.03
CA SER A 82 -2.88 -8.79 -0.64
C SER A 82 -3.88 -8.11 0.31
N LEU A 83 -4.47 -6.98 -0.05
CA LEU A 83 -5.48 -6.30 0.76
C LEU A 83 -6.77 -7.12 0.88
N LEU A 84 -7.24 -7.74 -0.20
CA LEU A 84 -8.41 -8.62 -0.16
C LEU A 84 -8.19 -9.87 0.70
N LEU A 85 -7.01 -10.49 0.60
CA LEU A 85 -6.64 -11.63 1.43
C LEU A 85 -6.49 -11.21 2.91
N THR A 86 -5.85 -10.06 3.16
CA THR A 86 -5.75 -9.47 4.50
C THR A 86 -7.13 -9.26 5.09
N ALA A 87 -8.04 -8.61 4.36
CA ALA A 87 -9.40 -8.35 4.81
C ALA A 87 -10.19 -9.64 5.09
N THR A 88 -10.05 -10.64 4.22
CA THR A 88 -10.74 -11.94 4.39
C THR A 88 -10.25 -12.64 5.66
N CYS A 89 -8.94 -12.79 5.83
CA CYS A 89 -8.36 -13.39 7.04
C CYS A 89 -8.68 -12.55 8.28
N ALA A 90 -8.78 -11.22 8.12
CA ALA A 90 -9.06 -10.32 9.21
C ALA A 90 -10.49 -10.52 9.75
N LEU A 91 -11.47 -10.55 8.85
CA LEU A 91 -12.86 -10.84 9.17
C LEU A 91 -13.00 -12.24 9.78
N VAL A 92 -12.39 -13.27 9.19
CA VAL A 92 -12.44 -14.65 9.72
C VAL A 92 -11.87 -14.73 11.14
N SER A 93 -10.83 -13.96 11.45
CA SER A 93 -10.31 -13.87 12.81
C SER A 93 -11.30 -13.27 13.81
N GLY A 94 -12.18 -12.36 13.37
CA GLY A 94 -13.28 -11.83 14.20
C GLY A 94 -14.34 -12.87 14.53
N PHE A 95 -14.42 -13.96 13.75
CA PHE A 95 -15.27 -15.12 14.01
C PHE A 95 -14.54 -16.26 14.74
N SER A 96 -13.31 -16.03 15.22
CA SER A 96 -12.56 -17.06 15.95
C SER A 96 -13.27 -17.51 17.23
N ILE A 97 -13.29 -18.82 17.47
CA ILE A 97 -13.92 -19.45 18.64
C ILE A 97 -12.88 -19.96 19.67
N ASN A 98 -11.62 -20.06 19.27
CA ASN A 98 -10.53 -20.52 20.11
C ASN A 98 -9.23 -19.76 19.80
N PHE A 99 -8.28 -19.83 20.72
CA PHE A 99 -6.96 -19.22 20.59
C PHE A 99 -6.24 -19.63 19.30
N THR A 100 -6.20 -20.94 18.98
CA THR A 100 -5.45 -21.45 17.84
C THR A 100 -5.95 -20.90 16.51
N MET A 101 -7.27 -20.84 16.32
CA MET A 101 -7.89 -20.26 15.13
C MET A 101 -7.55 -18.78 15.02
N MET A 102 -7.62 -18.04 16.13
CA MET A 102 -7.24 -16.63 16.14
C MET A 102 -5.76 -16.45 15.79
N ALA A 103 -4.87 -17.25 16.38
CA ALA A 103 -3.43 -17.19 16.13
C ALA A 103 -3.06 -17.51 14.68
N VAL A 104 -3.66 -18.56 14.09
CA VAL A 104 -3.45 -18.91 12.67
C VAL A 104 -3.96 -17.81 11.76
N MET A 105 -5.16 -17.28 12.00
CA MET A 105 -5.70 -16.19 11.18
C MET A 105 -4.88 -14.91 11.31
N ARG A 106 -4.39 -14.58 12.51
CA ARG A 106 -3.50 -13.43 12.73
C ARG A 106 -2.14 -13.60 12.08
N PHE A 107 -1.58 -14.81 12.10
CA PHE A 107 -0.38 -15.13 11.32
C PHE A 107 -0.60 -14.86 9.82
N LEU A 108 -1.72 -15.33 9.27
CA LEU A 108 -2.07 -15.11 7.86
C LEU A 108 -2.30 -13.64 7.54
N VAL A 109 -2.99 -12.88 8.41
CA VAL A 109 -3.10 -11.42 8.30
C VAL A 109 -1.72 -10.78 8.24
N GLY A 110 -0.79 -11.19 9.12
CA GLY A 110 0.61 -10.76 9.08
C GLY A 110 1.30 -11.07 7.75
N VAL A 111 1.12 -12.27 7.22
CA VAL A 111 1.66 -12.69 5.92
C VAL A 111 1.16 -11.77 4.79
N PHE A 112 -0.14 -11.48 4.74
CA PHE A 112 -0.73 -10.70 3.67
C PHE A 112 -0.52 -9.19 3.81
N VAL A 113 -0.55 -8.65 5.04
CA VAL A 113 -0.39 -7.21 5.29
C VAL A 113 1.04 -6.73 5.00
N SER A 114 2.02 -7.63 5.00
CA SER A 114 3.41 -7.30 4.64
C SER A 114 3.58 -6.70 3.25
N ALA A 115 2.74 -7.12 2.28
CA ALA A 115 2.82 -6.62 0.91
C ALA A 115 2.46 -5.13 0.80
N PRO A 116 1.29 -4.66 1.31
CA PRO A 116 0.96 -3.25 1.28
C PRO A 116 1.87 -2.40 2.16
N SER A 117 2.47 -2.93 3.24
CA SER A 117 3.38 -2.16 4.11
C SER A 117 4.56 -1.52 3.37
N ALA A 118 5.15 -2.19 2.38
CA ALA A 118 6.27 -1.65 1.61
C ALA A 118 5.84 -1.14 0.22
N THR A 119 4.94 -1.89 -0.45
CA THR A 119 4.58 -1.65 -1.85
C THR A 119 3.84 -0.35 -2.04
N ILE A 120 3.08 0.13 -1.04
CA ILE A 120 2.28 1.35 -1.18
C ILE A 120 3.14 2.62 -1.28
N PHE A 121 4.25 2.68 -0.54
CA PHE A 121 5.22 3.78 -0.62
C PHE A 121 5.89 3.82 -2.00
N ALA A 122 6.19 2.64 -2.52
CA ALA A 122 6.81 2.46 -3.81
C ALA A 122 5.82 2.85 -4.92
N TYR A 123 4.58 2.36 -4.86
CA TYR A 123 3.49 2.70 -5.78
C TYR A 123 3.24 4.22 -5.80
N LEU A 124 2.99 4.84 -4.65
CA LEU A 124 2.79 6.28 -4.54
C LEU A 124 3.97 7.06 -5.12
N GLY A 125 5.20 6.69 -4.76
CA GLY A 125 6.40 7.40 -5.20
C GLY A 125 6.70 7.31 -6.70
N GLU A 126 6.08 6.41 -7.45
CA GLU A 126 6.29 6.28 -8.90
C GLU A 126 5.44 7.23 -9.73
N PHE A 127 4.34 7.75 -9.17
CA PHE A 127 3.51 8.75 -9.83
C PHE A 127 4.06 10.17 -9.67
N PHE A 128 4.95 10.41 -8.70
CA PHE A 128 5.53 11.72 -8.43
C PHE A 128 6.99 11.83 -8.87
N LYS A 129 7.39 13.03 -9.28
CA LYS A 129 8.80 13.36 -9.57
C LYS A 129 9.66 13.20 -8.32
N THR A 130 10.92 12.83 -8.51
CA THR A 130 11.89 12.55 -7.44
C THR A 130 12.05 13.69 -6.45
N THR A 131 11.99 14.95 -6.90
CA THR A 131 12.05 16.13 -6.03
C THR A 131 10.87 16.24 -5.06
N LYS A 132 9.66 15.85 -5.49
CA LYS A 132 8.43 15.94 -4.68
C LYS A 132 8.07 14.61 -4.01
N ARG A 133 8.62 13.49 -4.47
CA ARG A 133 8.34 12.13 -4.00
C ARG A 133 8.43 12.02 -2.48
N THR A 134 9.54 12.47 -1.89
CA THR A 134 9.74 12.39 -0.44
C THR A 134 8.69 13.20 0.32
N ILE A 135 8.40 14.42 -0.13
CA ILE A 135 7.40 15.29 0.48
C ILE A 135 6.01 14.64 0.47
N VAL A 136 5.60 14.09 -0.68
CA VAL A 136 4.30 13.44 -0.83
C VAL A 136 4.20 12.18 0.05
N ILE A 137 5.25 11.37 0.10
CA ILE A 137 5.29 10.18 0.98
C ILE A 137 5.18 10.60 2.45
N THR A 138 5.87 11.66 2.87
CA THR A 138 5.76 12.20 4.23
C THR A 138 4.34 12.68 4.55
N TYR A 139 3.69 13.40 3.62
CA TYR A 139 2.29 13.82 3.82
C TYR A 139 1.33 12.62 3.89
N ALA A 140 1.51 11.61 3.04
CA ALA A 140 0.72 10.37 3.11
C ALA A 140 0.95 9.63 4.43
N SER A 141 2.15 9.75 5.01
CA SER A 141 2.47 9.15 6.31
C SER A 141 1.75 9.83 7.48
N VAL A 142 1.14 11.00 7.29
CA VAL A 142 0.21 11.56 8.29
C VAL A 142 -1.01 10.66 8.49
N ALA A 143 -1.45 9.93 7.44
CA ALA A 143 -2.56 8.99 7.54
C ALA A 143 -2.26 7.81 8.49
N VAL A 144 -0.99 7.45 8.65
CA VAL A 144 -0.51 6.47 9.64
C VAL A 144 -0.74 7.01 11.06
N GLY A 145 -0.47 8.29 11.32
CA GLY A 145 -0.79 8.92 12.61
C GLY A 145 -2.30 8.97 12.87
N LEU A 146 -3.09 9.31 11.85
CA LEU A 146 -4.55 9.32 11.93
C LEU A 146 -5.14 7.93 12.22
N SER A 147 -4.50 6.86 11.75
CA SER A 147 -4.91 5.48 12.03
C SER A 147 -4.83 5.15 13.52
N GLY A 148 -3.83 5.68 14.24
CA GLY A 148 -3.70 5.52 15.69
C GLY A 148 -4.86 6.19 16.43
N VAL A 149 -5.25 7.39 16.01
CA VAL A 149 -6.43 8.09 16.56
C VAL A 149 -7.70 7.31 16.22
N PHE A 150 -7.86 6.84 14.98
CA PHE A 150 -9.01 6.05 14.56
C PHE A 150 -9.15 4.75 15.36
N THR A 151 -8.08 3.96 15.51
CA THR A 151 -8.11 2.70 16.25
C THR A 151 -8.43 2.91 17.73
N ALA A 152 -7.81 3.90 18.36
CA ALA A 152 -8.07 4.23 19.76
C ALA A 152 -9.51 4.74 20.00
N THR A 153 -9.99 5.67 19.16
CA THR A 153 -11.34 6.25 19.30
C THR A 153 -12.44 5.25 19.03
N THR A 154 -12.36 4.47 17.95
CA THR A 154 -13.34 3.42 17.65
C THR A 154 -13.25 2.28 18.66
N GLY A 155 -12.05 1.93 19.13
CA GLY A 155 -11.84 0.97 20.21
C GLY A 155 -12.55 1.40 21.48
N TRP A 156 -12.31 2.63 21.94
CA TRP A 156 -12.98 3.19 23.12
C TRP A 156 -14.50 3.25 22.92
N TYR A 157 -14.97 3.79 21.80
CA TYR A 157 -16.40 3.95 21.54
C TYR A 157 -17.12 2.60 21.51
N VAL A 158 -16.66 1.64 20.70
CA VAL A 158 -17.32 0.35 20.53
C VAL A 158 -17.26 -0.50 21.80
N LEU A 159 -16.12 -0.53 22.50
CA LEU A 159 -15.96 -1.34 23.72
C LEU A 159 -16.65 -0.73 24.94
N SER A 160 -17.06 0.54 24.90
CA SER A 160 -17.81 1.16 26.00
C SER A 160 -19.27 0.71 26.07
N PHE A 161 -19.79 0.09 25.00
CA PHE A 161 -21.16 -0.40 24.95
C PHE A 161 -21.19 -1.92 25.15
N ASP A 162 -21.87 -2.37 26.19
CA ASP A 162 -22.16 -3.79 26.41
C ASP A 162 -23.43 -4.18 25.63
N TRP A 163 -23.25 -4.69 24.42
CA TRP A 163 -24.32 -5.26 23.60
C TRP A 163 -23.97 -6.68 23.18
N GLU A 164 -24.99 -7.53 23.13
CA GLU A 164 -24.88 -8.89 22.61
C GLU A 164 -25.95 -9.07 21.54
N LEU A 165 -25.53 -9.26 20.29
CA LEU A 165 -26.45 -9.56 19.19
C LEU A 165 -26.36 -11.07 18.89
N PRO A 166 -27.33 -11.88 19.35
CA PRO A 166 -27.41 -13.27 18.92
C PRO A 166 -27.79 -13.32 17.45
N LEU A 167 -26.99 -14.03 16.64
CA LEU A 167 -27.34 -14.26 15.24
C LEU A 167 -28.39 -15.38 15.15
N PRO A 168 -29.60 -15.11 14.64
CA PRO A 168 -30.65 -16.11 14.57
C PRO A 168 -30.22 -17.27 13.65
N GLY A 169 -30.26 -18.50 14.16
CA GLY A 169 -29.93 -19.73 13.42
C GLY A 169 -28.50 -20.26 13.59
N VAL A 170 -27.62 -19.54 14.31
CA VAL A 170 -26.29 -20.03 14.69
C VAL A 170 -26.04 -19.79 16.18
N ALA A 171 -25.37 -20.72 16.87
CA ALA A 171 -24.98 -20.54 18.27
C ALA A 171 -23.78 -19.57 18.40
N PHE A 172 -23.91 -18.38 17.81
CA PHE A 172 -22.86 -17.38 17.72
C PHE A 172 -23.41 -16.00 18.10
N THR A 173 -22.78 -15.39 19.10
CA THR A 173 -23.16 -14.06 19.60
C THR A 173 -22.14 -13.04 19.12
N LEU A 174 -22.60 -12.03 18.38
CA LEU A 174 -21.78 -10.89 18.03
C LEU A 174 -21.58 -10.04 19.29
N ARG A 175 -20.32 -9.92 19.69
CA ARG A 175 -19.85 -9.11 20.81
C ARG A 175 -19.07 -7.90 20.29
N PRO A 176 -18.90 -6.83 21.10
CA PRO A 176 -18.28 -5.58 20.66
C PRO A 176 -16.87 -5.76 20.06
N TRP A 177 -16.05 -6.63 20.65
CA TRP A 177 -14.69 -6.91 20.14
C TRP A 177 -14.69 -7.61 18.77
N ARG A 178 -15.71 -8.42 18.47
CA ARG A 178 -15.86 -9.06 17.15
C ARG A 178 -16.27 -8.03 16.10
N PHE A 179 -17.12 -7.08 16.49
CA PHE A 179 -17.49 -5.96 15.63
C PHE A 179 -16.30 -5.03 15.33
N LEU A 180 -15.38 -4.84 16.28
CA LEU A 180 -14.16 -4.08 16.03
C LEU A 180 -13.31 -4.62 14.88
N PHE A 181 -13.27 -5.95 14.67
CA PHE A 181 -12.61 -6.50 13.49
C PHE A 181 -13.23 -6.00 12.19
N ILE A 182 -14.57 -5.96 12.12
CA ILE A 182 -15.28 -5.44 10.95
C ILE A 182 -14.91 -3.97 10.73
N VAL A 183 -14.96 -3.16 11.80
CA VAL A 183 -14.62 -1.72 11.75
C VAL A 183 -13.17 -1.49 11.29
N TYR A 184 -12.21 -2.26 11.79
CA TYR A 184 -10.80 -2.13 11.42
C TYR A 184 -10.50 -2.62 10.00
N THR A 185 -11.25 -3.60 9.50
CA THR A 185 -11.11 -4.12 8.14
C THR A 185 -11.80 -3.24 7.09
N LEU A 186 -12.75 -2.36 7.46
CA LEU A 186 -13.43 -1.46 6.52
C LEU A 186 -12.46 -0.61 5.68
N PRO A 187 -11.48 0.12 6.26
CA PRO A 187 -10.46 0.83 5.48
C PRO A 187 -9.68 -0.06 4.52
N THR A 188 -9.39 -1.31 4.91
CA THR A 188 -8.69 -2.29 4.07
C THR A 188 -9.51 -2.63 2.82
N LEU A 189 -10.81 -2.87 2.98
CA LEU A 189 -11.73 -3.15 1.87
C LEU A 189 -11.93 -1.92 0.98
N ILE A 190 -12.11 -0.74 1.57
CA ILE A 190 -12.24 0.53 0.83
C ILE A 190 -10.98 0.78 -0.01
N GLY A 191 -9.79 0.61 0.59
CA GLY A 191 -8.52 0.75 -0.12
C GLY A 191 -8.36 -0.26 -1.25
N ALA A 192 -8.73 -1.53 -1.03
CA ALA A 192 -8.69 -2.56 -2.07
C ALA A 192 -9.62 -2.22 -3.25
N CYS A 193 -10.87 -1.83 -2.96
CA CYS A 193 -11.84 -1.46 -3.99
C CYS A 193 -11.41 -0.21 -4.77
N TRP A 194 -10.86 0.80 -4.09
CA TRP A 194 -10.42 2.02 -4.76
C TRP A 194 -9.23 1.78 -5.69
N LEU A 195 -8.29 0.92 -5.28
CA LEU A 195 -7.15 0.53 -6.12
C LEU A 195 -7.57 -0.14 -7.43
N ILE A 196 -8.75 -0.78 -7.50
CA ILE A 196 -9.27 -1.37 -8.75
C ILE A 196 -9.52 -0.29 -9.82
N PHE A 197 -9.86 0.94 -9.44
CA PHE A 197 -10.12 2.01 -10.41
C PHE A 197 -8.86 2.79 -10.82
N LEU A 198 -7.79 2.68 -10.05
CA LEU A 198 -6.53 3.38 -10.30
C LEU A 198 -5.69 2.68 -11.38
N PRO A 199 -4.84 3.42 -12.13
CA PRO A 199 -3.92 2.83 -13.08
C PRO A 199 -2.77 2.10 -12.37
N GLU A 200 -2.16 1.14 -13.04
CA GLU A 200 -0.89 0.55 -12.57
C GLU A 200 0.25 1.55 -12.76
N SER A 201 1.37 1.35 -12.05
CA SER A 201 2.51 2.29 -12.13
C SER A 201 3.12 2.36 -13.54
N PRO A 202 3.32 3.56 -14.12
CA PRO A 202 4.02 3.73 -15.40
C PRO A 202 5.46 3.20 -15.35
N LYS A 203 6.16 3.38 -14.21
CA LYS A 203 7.55 2.92 -14.02
C LYS A 203 7.63 1.38 -14.04
N PHE A 204 6.60 0.69 -13.57
CA PHE A 204 6.54 -0.78 -13.66
C PHE A 204 6.48 -1.27 -15.12
N TYR A 205 5.68 -0.64 -15.99
CA TYR A 205 5.63 -1.04 -17.40
C TYR A 205 6.93 -0.75 -18.15
N LEU A 206 7.59 0.36 -17.82
CA LEU A 206 8.91 0.70 -18.38
C LEU A 206 9.99 -0.30 -17.98
N SER A 207 9.96 -0.82 -16.76
CA SER A 207 10.91 -1.85 -16.31
C SER A 207 10.73 -3.20 -17.03
N ARG A 208 9.53 -3.43 -17.59
CA ARG A 208 9.17 -4.63 -18.35
C ARG A 208 9.27 -4.44 -19.87
N ASP A 209 9.85 -3.34 -20.35
CA ASP A 209 9.93 -2.94 -21.76
C ASP A 209 8.56 -2.81 -22.47
N ARG A 210 7.47 -2.69 -21.70
CA ARG A 210 6.10 -2.50 -22.18
C ARG A 210 5.81 -1.01 -22.35
N LYS A 211 6.54 -0.36 -23.26
CA LYS A 211 6.49 1.10 -23.44
C LYS A 211 5.11 1.61 -23.85
N SER A 212 4.40 0.89 -24.71
CA SER A 212 3.06 1.26 -25.18
C SER A 212 2.06 1.44 -24.03
N GLU A 213 2.10 0.55 -23.03
CA GLU A 213 1.21 0.61 -21.87
C GLU A 213 1.60 1.72 -20.89
N ALA A 214 2.90 1.94 -20.71
CA ALA A 214 3.39 3.09 -19.95
C ALA A 214 2.91 4.41 -20.59
N PHE A 215 3.00 4.53 -21.91
CA PHE A 215 2.49 5.68 -22.66
C PHE A 215 0.98 5.83 -22.54
N ALA A 216 0.21 4.75 -22.66
CA ALA A 216 -1.25 4.79 -22.50
C ALA A 216 -1.67 5.32 -21.13
N ILE A 217 -0.95 4.96 -20.06
CA ILE A 217 -1.24 5.46 -18.71
C ILE A 217 -0.87 6.94 -18.59
N LEU A 218 0.29 7.36 -19.09
CA LEU A 218 0.69 8.76 -19.08
C LEU A 218 -0.27 9.63 -19.90
N GLN A 219 -0.73 9.13 -21.05
CA GLN A 219 -1.72 9.79 -21.88
C GLN A 219 -3.08 9.88 -21.18
N ARG A 220 -3.54 8.79 -20.55
CA ARG A 220 -4.77 8.82 -19.75
C ARG A 220 -4.69 9.86 -18.63
N LEU A 221 -3.59 9.87 -17.87
CA LEU A 221 -3.35 10.87 -16.83
C LEU A 221 -3.30 12.28 -17.40
N TYR A 222 -2.74 12.48 -18.60
CA TYR A 222 -2.70 13.79 -19.25
C TYR A 222 -4.11 14.27 -19.67
N LEU A 223 -4.90 13.41 -20.30
CA LEU A 223 -6.26 13.72 -20.77
C LEU A 223 -7.23 13.94 -19.60
N GLU A 224 -7.13 13.17 -18.51
CA GLU A 224 -7.95 13.38 -17.30
C GLU A 224 -7.74 14.78 -16.68
N ASN A 225 -6.57 15.39 -16.88
CA ASN A 225 -6.31 16.76 -16.41
C ASN A 225 -6.58 17.85 -17.45
N HIS A 226 -6.67 17.51 -18.74
CA HIS A 226 -6.90 18.46 -19.82
C HIS A 226 -8.17 18.07 -20.57
N PRO A 227 -9.36 18.47 -20.09
CA PRO A 227 -10.64 18.08 -20.70
C PRO A 227 -10.81 18.58 -22.15
N ASN A 228 -10.00 19.57 -22.56
CA ASN A 228 -10.00 20.12 -23.92
C ASN A 228 -8.85 19.61 -24.79
N ALA A 229 -7.93 18.81 -24.24
CA ALA A 229 -6.82 18.25 -25.01
C ALA A 229 -7.23 16.94 -25.70
N THR A 230 -6.66 16.72 -26.87
CA THR A 230 -6.84 15.52 -27.66
C THR A 230 -5.61 14.62 -27.58
N VAL A 231 -5.74 13.38 -28.04
CA VAL A 231 -4.66 12.38 -28.08
C VAL A 231 -3.42 12.92 -28.80
N ASP A 232 -3.62 13.77 -29.81
CA ASP A 232 -2.57 14.35 -30.64
C ASP A 232 -1.78 15.47 -29.94
N ASP A 233 -2.32 16.06 -28.87
CA ASP A 233 -1.65 17.10 -28.07
C ASP A 233 -0.59 16.52 -27.12
N PHE A 234 -0.54 15.18 -26.98
CA PHE A 234 0.42 14.49 -26.14
C PHE A 234 1.77 14.30 -26.86
N TYR A 235 2.68 15.26 -26.70
CA TYR A 235 3.97 15.35 -27.41
C TYR A 235 5.11 14.46 -26.85
N ILE A 236 4.88 13.64 -25.83
CA ILE A 236 5.95 12.84 -25.22
C ILE A 236 6.25 11.62 -26.09
N GLN A 237 7.27 11.72 -26.95
CA GLN A 237 7.71 10.61 -27.82
C GLN A 237 8.80 9.73 -27.19
N HIS A 238 9.55 10.24 -26.21
CA HIS A 238 10.65 9.51 -25.57
C HIS A 238 10.65 9.68 -24.05
N ILE A 239 10.68 8.55 -23.34
CA ILE A 239 10.84 8.50 -21.88
C ILE A 239 12.31 8.19 -21.60
N VAL A 240 13.04 9.17 -21.07
CA VAL A 240 14.45 9.00 -20.69
C VAL A 240 14.49 8.35 -19.30
N PRO A 241 15.32 7.30 -19.08
CA PRO A 241 15.58 6.77 -17.76
C PRO A 241 16.08 7.87 -16.82
N GLU A 242 15.61 7.85 -15.58
CA GLU A 242 16.13 8.73 -14.54
C GLU A 242 17.65 8.46 -14.35
N ALA A 243 18.45 9.53 -14.19
CA ALA A 243 19.90 9.43 -14.10
C ALA A 243 20.32 8.43 -12.99
N GLY A 244 20.97 7.33 -13.38
CA GLY A 244 21.39 6.25 -12.48
C GLY A 244 20.58 4.95 -12.60
N GLN A 245 19.41 4.94 -13.25
CA GLN A 245 18.67 3.71 -13.54
C GLN A 245 19.06 3.12 -14.92
N LYS A 246 19.87 2.06 -14.92
CA LYS A 246 20.09 1.23 -16.12
C LYS A 246 18.90 0.31 -16.33
N TYR A 247 17.92 0.71 -17.14
CA TYR A 247 17.03 -0.27 -17.77
C TYR A 247 17.83 -1.02 -18.84
N GLY A 248 17.67 -2.34 -18.91
CA GLY A 248 18.53 -3.29 -19.64
C GLY A 248 18.58 -3.17 -21.16
N ALA A 249 18.83 -1.98 -21.68
CA ALA A 249 19.18 -1.78 -23.07
C ALA A 249 20.68 -2.08 -23.24
N LYS A 250 21.01 -3.21 -23.87
CA LYS A 250 22.22 -3.27 -24.68
C LYS A 250 22.05 -2.23 -25.79
N MET A 251 22.72 -1.09 -25.68
CA MET A 251 22.87 -0.17 -26.80
C MET A 251 23.59 -0.90 -27.95
N PRO A 252 23.13 -0.78 -29.20
CA PRO A 252 23.95 -1.14 -30.34
C PRO A 252 25.23 -0.31 -30.29
N ALA A 253 26.38 -0.97 -30.35
CA ALA A 253 27.70 -0.35 -30.32
C ALA A 253 27.92 0.53 -31.55
N ARG A 254 27.47 1.78 -31.49
CA ARG A 254 27.85 2.81 -32.45
C ARG A 254 27.74 4.18 -31.82
N LEU A 255 28.57 4.42 -30.81
CA LEU A 255 29.06 5.71 -30.30
C LEU A 255 29.93 5.43 -29.06
N GLN A 256 31.01 4.65 -29.26
CA GLN A 256 32.16 4.66 -28.36
C GLN A 256 33.16 5.65 -28.94
N GLY A 257 33.15 6.87 -28.43
CA GLY A 257 34.11 7.90 -28.80
C GLY A 257 34.14 9.01 -27.75
N ALA A 258 35.31 9.14 -27.09
CA ALA A 258 35.73 10.17 -26.12
C ALA A 258 35.05 10.10 -24.74
N GLY A 259 35.72 9.60 -23.68
CA GLY A 259 36.65 10.34 -22.78
C GLY A 259 35.88 10.63 -21.47
N MET A 260 36.35 10.58 -20.23
CA MET A 260 37.65 10.63 -19.54
C MET A 260 37.36 10.30 -18.04
N TRP A 261 38.35 9.86 -17.27
CA TRP A 261 38.25 9.24 -15.93
C TRP A 261 38.12 10.22 -14.72
N LEU A 262 37.78 9.64 -13.53
CA LEU A 262 37.92 10.11 -12.11
C LEU A 262 36.77 11.01 -11.58
N GLU A 263 36.27 10.97 -10.33
CA GLU A 263 36.66 10.32 -9.06
C GLU A 263 35.49 10.30 -8.04
N VAL A 264 35.78 9.70 -6.89
CA VAL A 264 35.00 9.34 -5.68
C VAL A 264 34.50 10.53 -4.81
N CYS A 265 33.31 10.35 -4.20
CA CYS A 265 32.75 10.94 -2.96
C CYS A 265 32.48 12.46 -2.86
N GLY A 266 31.28 12.81 -2.35
CA GLY A 266 31.03 14.07 -1.65
C GLY A 266 30.08 15.05 -2.35
N ILE A 267 28.80 14.99 -1.95
CA ILE A 267 27.79 16.08 -1.91
C ILE A 267 28.07 17.28 -2.83
N LYS A 268 27.23 17.43 -3.87
CA LYS A 268 26.80 18.75 -4.38
C LYS A 268 25.40 18.66 -4.97
N LEU A 269 24.46 19.34 -4.30
CA LEU A 269 23.27 19.90 -4.93
C LEU A 269 23.70 20.83 -6.07
N SER A 270 23.00 20.81 -7.22
CA SER A 270 22.68 21.98 -8.07
C SER A 270 22.29 21.58 -9.50
N HIS A 271 21.10 22.05 -9.93
CA HIS A 271 20.71 22.51 -11.27
C HIS A 271 20.49 21.52 -12.45
N TYR A 272 19.23 21.52 -12.91
CA TYR A 272 18.65 21.43 -14.27
C TYR A 272 19.44 20.82 -15.44
N PHE A 273 18.75 20.06 -16.31
CA PHE A 273 18.65 20.39 -17.74
C PHE A 273 17.37 19.81 -18.36
N ILE A 274 16.47 20.70 -18.77
CA ILE A 274 15.51 20.48 -19.87
C ILE A 274 16.30 20.80 -21.13
N SER A 275 16.38 19.88 -22.07
CA SER A 275 16.79 20.16 -23.44
C SER A 275 15.60 19.86 -24.33
N GLN A 276 14.99 20.92 -24.85
CA GLN A 276 14.13 20.86 -26.02
C GLN A 276 15.03 20.77 -27.25
N THR A 277 14.81 19.75 -28.07
CA THR A 277 14.90 19.79 -29.54
C THR A 277 13.86 18.84 -30.06
#